data_AF-A0A255PD51-F1
#
_entry.id   AF-A0A255PD51-F1
#
_cell.length_a   1.000
_cell.length_b   1.000
_cell.length_c   1.000
_cell.angle_alpha   90.00
_cell.angle_beta   90.00
_cell.angle_gamma   90.00
#
_symmetry.space_group_name_H-M   'P 1'
#
loop_
_entity.id
_entity.type
_entity.pdbx_description
1 polymer ?
#
loop_
_entity_poly.entity_id
_entity_poly.type
_entity_poly.pdbx_seq_one_letter_code
_entity_poly.pdbx_strand_id
1 'polypeptide(L)'
;MPETSDPVAARWPLASPRTADWLRELAGDGVTGFMPPPLPDAAWVLNAMYEHERGPAGVTYDAYHRARVADGSVARHLVGDLDLTEVGVATGGGLGRAGHPGPGRRRLRWAELAARTGDPVVPEGLLPSFRCFPSAKQGGSWPLRITPPTEGSLDRESWHRLIEVLTAHSPAGPGTPCLAYYSPLMLRNPDFENPYVRAGRLGDAGDLYDNPEVAFSPTNLWAEDRSWVLCTDYDLWATKVAGPAPLVGALLADPEIEAVRLPWAP
;
A
#
# COMPACT_ATOMS: atom_id res chain seq x y z
N MET A 1 27.89 -21.19 11.53
CA MET A 1 27.67 -19.75 11.39
C MET A 1 26.63 -19.36 12.43
N PRO A 2 26.81 -18.28 13.20
CA PRO A 2 25.74 -17.83 14.09
C PRO A 2 24.59 -17.33 13.20
N GLU A 3 23.38 -17.81 13.45
CA GLU A 3 22.17 -17.22 12.89
C GLU A 3 22.16 -15.74 13.29
N THR A 4 22.40 -14.84 12.34
CA THR A 4 22.04 -13.44 12.51
C THR A 4 20.54 -13.40 12.70
N SER A 5 20.11 -13.30 13.95
CA SER A 5 18.71 -13.12 14.33
C SER A 5 18.14 -11.94 13.55
N ASP A 6 17.09 -12.18 12.77
CA ASP A 6 16.38 -11.12 12.05
C ASP A 6 15.94 -10.04 13.06
N PRO A 7 16.41 -8.78 12.93
CA PRO A 7 16.07 -7.72 13.86
C PRO A 7 14.56 -7.45 13.92
N VAL A 8 13.83 -7.67 12.81
CA VAL A 8 12.37 -7.57 12.79
C VAL A 8 11.77 -8.68 13.66
N ALA A 9 12.23 -9.92 13.52
CA ALA A 9 11.72 -11.02 14.33
C ALA A 9 11.99 -10.86 15.83
N ALA A 10 13.09 -10.21 16.21
CA ALA A 10 13.40 -9.91 17.60
C ALA A 10 12.50 -8.82 18.20
N ARG A 11 12.20 -7.76 17.44
CA ARG A 11 11.33 -6.63 17.88
C ARG A 11 9.84 -6.92 17.74
N TRP A 12 9.49 -7.79 16.79
CA TRP A 12 8.13 -8.17 16.42
C TRP A 12 7.95 -9.69 16.43
N PRO A 13 8.04 -10.37 17.59
CA PRO A 13 7.80 -11.81 17.68
C PRO A 13 6.40 -12.21 17.19
N LEU A 14 6.25 -13.47 16.80
CA LEU A 14 4.95 -14.04 16.46
C LEU A 14 4.00 -13.94 17.66
N ALA A 15 2.78 -13.50 17.37
CA ALA A 15 1.68 -13.43 18.32
C ALA A 15 0.72 -14.61 18.13
N SER A 16 -0.18 -14.82 19.09
CA SER A 16 -1.27 -15.77 18.89
C SER A 16 -2.17 -15.32 17.73
N PRO A 17 -2.54 -16.22 16.78
CA PRO A 17 -3.46 -15.86 15.71
C PRO A 17 -4.83 -15.36 16.21
N ARG A 18 -5.22 -15.78 17.42
CA ARG A 18 -6.48 -15.36 18.07
C ARG A 18 -6.56 -13.86 18.36
N THR A 19 -5.43 -13.16 18.34
CA THR A 19 -5.40 -11.70 18.51
C THR A 19 -6.09 -10.96 17.36
N ALA A 20 -6.27 -11.61 16.21
CA ALA A 20 -7.03 -11.09 15.07
C ALA A 20 -8.52 -11.55 15.05
N ASP A 21 -8.99 -12.35 16.02
CA ASP A 21 -10.36 -12.89 16.03
C ASP A 21 -11.42 -11.76 15.97
N TRP A 22 -11.16 -10.65 16.68
CA TRP A 22 -12.07 -9.49 16.67
C TRP A 22 -12.13 -8.79 15.30
N LEU A 23 -11.04 -8.78 14.53
CA LEU A 23 -11.02 -8.25 13.16
C LEU A 23 -11.75 -9.19 12.21
N ARG A 24 -11.65 -10.50 12.43
CA ARG A 24 -12.41 -11.49 11.66
C ARG A 24 -13.92 -11.32 11.83
N GLU A 25 -14.35 -11.16 13.08
CA GLU A 25 -15.75 -10.89 13.40
C GLU A 25 -16.24 -9.56 12.78
N LEU A 26 -15.36 -8.56 12.71
CA LEU A 26 -15.71 -7.22 12.24
C LEU A 26 -15.68 -7.06 10.72
N ALA A 27 -14.73 -7.72 10.04
CA ALA A 27 -14.35 -7.41 8.66
C ALA A 27 -14.21 -8.65 7.73
N GLY A 28 -14.50 -9.87 8.21
CA GLY A 28 -14.54 -11.08 7.37
C GLY A 28 -13.30 -11.96 7.50
N ASP A 29 -12.88 -12.62 6.41
CA ASP A 29 -11.82 -13.63 6.46
C ASP A 29 -10.39 -13.04 6.53
N GLY A 30 -10.21 -11.80 6.09
CA GLY A 30 -8.93 -11.11 6.05
C GLY A 30 -8.01 -11.55 4.91
N VAL A 31 -8.51 -12.31 3.92
CA VAL A 31 -7.68 -12.86 2.84
C VAL A 31 -6.93 -11.77 2.09
N THR A 32 -7.57 -10.64 1.79
CA THR A 32 -6.92 -9.45 1.21
C THR A 32 -6.58 -8.39 2.26
N GLY A 33 -7.08 -8.55 3.49
CA GLY A 33 -6.93 -7.63 4.61
C GLY A 33 -8.24 -7.47 5.40
N PHE A 34 -8.14 -7.11 6.68
CA PHE A 34 -9.31 -6.80 7.50
C PHE A 34 -9.67 -5.33 7.35
N MET A 35 -10.50 -4.98 6.37
CA MET A 35 -10.91 -3.59 6.16
C MET A 35 -11.77 -3.10 7.34
N PRO A 36 -11.29 -2.15 8.17
CA PRO A 36 -12.04 -1.73 9.35
C PRO A 36 -13.16 -0.75 8.99
N PRO A 37 -14.24 -0.65 9.77
CA PRO A 37 -15.13 0.51 9.77
C PRO A 37 -14.38 1.75 10.35
N PRO A 38 -14.97 2.96 10.39
CA PRO A 38 -14.20 4.18 10.63
C PRO A 38 -13.63 4.35 12.07
N LEU A 39 -14.42 4.07 13.11
CA LEU A 39 -14.05 4.00 14.54
C LEU A 39 -13.19 5.12 15.19
N PRO A 40 -13.78 6.27 15.58
CA PRO A 40 -15.06 6.85 15.12
C PRO A 40 -14.99 7.53 13.75
N ASP A 41 -13.81 7.70 13.16
CA ASP A 41 -13.61 8.42 11.89
C ASP A 41 -12.49 7.73 11.08
N ALA A 42 -12.48 7.87 9.76
CA ALA A 42 -11.42 7.29 8.94
C ALA A 42 -11.00 8.18 7.78
N ALA A 43 -9.74 7.99 7.37
CA ALA A 43 -9.21 8.52 6.13
C ALA A 43 -8.47 7.42 5.36
N TRP A 44 -8.39 7.61 4.05
CA TRP A 44 -7.60 6.81 3.14
C TRP A 44 -6.31 7.55 2.82
N VAL A 45 -5.19 7.02 3.29
CA VAL A 45 -3.85 7.49 2.93
C VAL A 45 -3.51 6.94 1.56
N LEU A 46 -3.43 7.82 0.57
CA LEU A 46 -3.22 7.48 -0.84
C LEU A 46 -1.74 7.17 -1.08
N ASN A 47 -1.46 6.03 -1.68
CA ASN A 47 -0.10 5.60 -2.00
C ASN A 47 0.55 6.56 -3.01
N ALA A 48 1.87 6.70 -2.96
CA ALA A 48 2.60 7.66 -3.76
C ALA A 48 2.54 7.37 -5.26
N MET A 49 2.35 8.45 -6.03
CA MET A 49 2.70 8.50 -7.44
C MET A 49 3.91 9.40 -7.62
N TYR A 50 4.70 9.11 -8.65
CA TYR A 50 5.84 9.94 -9.01
C TYR A 50 5.77 10.35 -10.47
N GLU A 51 6.25 11.54 -10.78
CA GLU A 51 6.33 12.04 -12.15
C GLU A 51 7.77 12.42 -12.49
N HIS A 52 8.25 12.01 -13.65
CA HIS A 52 9.56 12.44 -14.14
C HIS A 52 9.47 13.87 -14.67
N GLU A 53 10.29 14.77 -14.16
CA GLU A 53 10.19 16.20 -14.46
C GLU A 53 10.30 16.48 -15.96
N ARG A 54 11.20 15.76 -16.66
CA ARG A 54 11.49 15.93 -18.09
C ARG A 54 11.27 14.66 -18.94
N GLY A 55 10.45 13.72 -18.45
CA GLY A 55 10.31 12.40 -19.08
C GLY A 55 9.39 12.42 -20.32
N PRO A 56 9.44 11.39 -21.19
CA PRO A 56 8.61 11.32 -22.38
C PRO A 56 7.13 11.17 -21.99
N ALA A 57 6.32 12.18 -22.29
CA ALA A 57 4.89 12.18 -21.96
C ALA A 57 4.04 11.31 -22.92
N GLY A 58 4.50 11.10 -24.15
CA GLY A 58 3.73 10.40 -25.20
C GLY A 58 3.99 8.90 -25.31
N VAL A 59 4.84 8.32 -24.46
CA VAL A 59 5.17 6.88 -24.51
C VAL A 59 4.58 6.20 -23.29
N THR A 60 3.79 5.15 -23.49
CA THR A 60 3.22 4.33 -22.41
C THR A 60 4.17 3.21 -21.98
N TYR A 61 3.96 2.66 -20.78
CA TYR A 61 4.68 1.46 -20.35
C TYR A 61 4.50 0.30 -21.32
N ASP A 62 3.31 0.12 -21.87
CA ASP A 62 3.01 -0.94 -22.84
C ASP A 62 3.76 -0.77 -24.15
N ALA A 63 3.71 0.44 -24.74
CA ALA A 63 4.45 0.74 -25.96
C ALA A 63 5.96 0.54 -25.78
N TYR A 64 6.50 0.96 -24.63
CA TYR A 64 7.90 0.77 -24.29
C TYR A 64 8.28 -0.70 -24.09
N HIS A 65 7.45 -1.47 -23.39
CA HIS A 65 7.67 -2.90 -23.18
C HIS A 65 7.66 -3.66 -24.50
N ARG A 66 6.64 -3.43 -25.36
CA ARG A 66 6.53 -4.06 -26.68
C ARG A 66 7.73 -3.71 -27.58
N ALA A 67 8.20 -2.46 -27.57
CA ALA A 67 9.39 -2.07 -28.31
C ALA A 67 10.65 -2.84 -27.87
N ARG A 68 10.86 -2.98 -26.56
CA ARG A 68 11.99 -3.75 -26.00
C ARG A 68 11.91 -5.24 -26.22
N VAL A 69 10.71 -5.78 -26.39
CA VAL A 69 10.53 -7.19 -26.78
C VAL A 69 10.83 -7.36 -28.26
N ALA A 70 10.38 -6.42 -29.11
CA ALA A 70 10.62 -6.45 -30.55
C ALA A 70 12.11 -6.31 -30.91
N ASP A 71 12.87 -5.50 -30.16
CA ASP A 71 14.32 -5.33 -30.36
C ASP A 71 15.18 -6.39 -29.64
N GLY A 72 14.56 -7.28 -28.87
CA GLY A 72 15.22 -8.37 -28.15
C GLY A 72 15.88 -7.98 -26.81
N SER A 73 15.70 -6.74 -26.34
CA SER A 73 16.23 -6.26 -25.06
C SER A 73 15.50 -6.81 -23.83
N VAL A 74 14.31 -7.37 -23.99
CA VAL A 74 13.51 -8.03 -22.95
C VAL A 74 12.89 -9.31 -23.53
N ALA A 75 12.91 -10.39 -22.76
CA ALA A 75 12.28 -11.64 -23.15
C ALA A 75 10.75 -11.55 -23.04
N ARG A 76 10.05 -12.33 -23.86
CA ARG A 76 8.59 -12.49 -23.75
C ARG A 76 8.22 -13.14 -22.42
N HIS A 77 7.08 -12.74 -21.87
CA HIS A 77 6.56 -13.28 -20.62
C HIS A 77 5.55 -14.40 -20.89
N LEU A 78 6.02 -15.65 -20.74
CA LEU A 78 5.21 -16.85 -20.97
C LEU A 78 4.73 -17.44 -19.64
N VAL A 79 3.44 -17.74 -19.54
CA VAL A 79 2.84 -18.50 -18.43
C VAL A 79 2.15 -19.73 -19.02
N GLY A 80 2.81 -20.89 -18.90
CA GLY A 80 2.42 -22.07 -19.66
C GLY A 80 2.54 -21.78 -21.17
N ASP A 81 1.45 -22.03 -21.91
CA ASP A 81 1.37 -21.76 -23.35
C ASP A 81 0.87 -20.34 -23.70
N LEU A 82 0.60 -19.50 -22.69
CA LEU A 82 0.07 -18.15 -22.88
C LEU A 82 1.20 -17.11 -22.88
N ASP A 83 1.32 -16.35 -23.98
CA ASP A 83 2.23 -15.20 -24.08
C ASP A 83 1.54 -13.94 -23.55
N LEU A 84 1.77 -13.59 -22.28
CA LEU A 84 1.21 -12.39 -21.66
C LEU A 84 1.75 -11.10 -22.29
N THR A 85 2.86 -11.16 -23.02
CA THR A 85 3.36 -10.02 -23.81
C THR A 85 2.44 -9.67 -24.96
N GLU A 86 1.80 -10.68 -25.55
CA GLU A 86 0.95 -10.53 -26.71
C GLU A 86 -0.46 -10.09 -26.29
N VAL A 87 -1.04 -10.81 -25.34
CA VAL A 87 -2.43 -10.64 -24.91
C VAL A 87 -2.61 -9.61 -23.79
N GLY A 88 -1.54 -9.30 -23.06
CA GLY A 88 -1.57 -8.39 -21.92
C GLY A 88 -1.28 -6.93 -22.28
N VAL A 89 -1.49 -6.07 -21.29
CA VAL A 89 -1.09 -4.66 -21.33
C VAL A 89 -0.15 -4.40 -20.16
N ALA A 90 1.05 -3.90 -20.44
CA ALA A 90 1.92 -3.42 -19.37
C ALA A 90 1.35 -2.12 -18.79
N THR A 91 0.68 -2.22 -17.65
CA THR A 91 -0.02 -1.08 -17.04
C THR A 91 0.94 -0.02 -16.50
N GLY A 92 2.12 -0.45 -16.04
CA GLY A 92 3.10 0.38 -15.33
C GLY A 92 2.96 0.34 -13.80
N GLY A 93 1.90 -0.29 -13.29
CA GLY A 93 1.70 -0.56 -11.87
C GLY A 93 2.68 -1.61 -11.33
N GLY A 94 2.92 -1.57 -10.04
CA GLY A 94 3.68 -2.59 -9.32
C GLY A 94 2.86 -3.18 -8.17
N LEU A 95 3.43 -4.19 -7.52
CA LEU A 95 2.79 -4.91 -6.42
C LEU A 95 3.73 -4.93 -5.22
N GLY A 96 3.19 -4.65 -4.03
CA GLY A 96 3.92 -4.62 -2.77
C GLY A 96 4.75 -3.36 -2.57
N ARG A 97 5.89 -3.52 -1.89
CA ARG A 97 6.72 -2.41 -1.44
C ARG A 97 7.29 -1.58 -2.58
N ALA A 98 7.35 -0.27 -2.37
CA ALA A 98 7.94 0.71 -3.26
C ALA A 98 8.70 1.77 -2.46
N GLY A 99 9.51 2.58 -3.14
CA GLY A 99 10.12 3.76 -2.55
C GLY A 99 10.31 4.82 -3.62
N HIS A 100 10.93 5.94 -3.25
CA HIS A 100 11.22 6.98 -4.22
C HIS A 100 12.00 6.42 -5.43
N PRO A 101 11.53 6.61 -6.68
CA PRO A 101 12.12 5.99 -7.88
C PRO A 101 13.45 6.63 -8.33
N GLY A 102 14.14 7.33 -7.43
CA GLY A 102 15.42 7.99 -7.68
C GLY A 102 15.34 9.39 -8.31
N PRO A 103 16.49 9.95 -8.73
CA PRO A 103 16.63 11.34 -9.17
C PRO A 103 15.76 11.70 -10.39
N GLY A 104 15.37 12.98 -10.50
CA GLY A 104 14.57 13.51 -11.61
C GLY A 104 13.09 13.13 -11.55
N ARG A 105 12.68 12.43 -10.48
CA ARG A 105 11.29 12.12 -10.15
C ARG A 105 10.86 13.01 -9.00
N ARG A 106 9.64 13.53 -9.07
CA ARG A 106 8.99 14.25 -7.96
C ARG A 106 7.71 13.55 -7.58
N ARG A 107 7.26 13.72 -6.33
CA ARG A 107 5.92 13.30 -5.91
C ARG A 107 4.87 13.98 -6.78
N LEU A 108 3.96 13.18 -7.32
CA LEU A 108 2.74 13.63 -8.00
C LEU A 108 1.57 13.36 -7.05
N ARG A 109 0.88 14.41 -6.61
CA ARG A 109 -0.31 14.27 -5.77
C ARG A 109 -1.48 13.73 -6.61
N TRP A 110 -2.34 12.92 -6.00
CA TRP A 110 -3.58 12.46 -6.60
C TRP A 110 -4.49 13.64 -6.96
N ALA A 111 -4.62 14.63 -6.07
CA ALA A 111 -5.36 15.87 -6.32
C ALA A 111 -4.77 16.68 -7.49
N GLU A 112 -3.45 16.66 -7.65
CA GLU A 112 -2.77 17.33 -8.78
C GLU A 112 -3.10 16.62 -10.10
N LEU A 113 -3.08 15.29 -10.13
CA LEU A 113 -3.45 14.52 -11.32
C LEU A 113 -4.95 14.68 -11.64
N ALA A 114 -5.82 14.64 -10.63
CA ALA A 114 -7.26 14.89 -10.77
C ALA A 114 -7.54 16.24 -11.46
N ALA A 115 -6.88 17.30 -10.99
CA ALA A 115 -7.02 18.63 -11.59
C ALA A 115 -6.56 18.69 -13.06
N ARG A 116 -5.55 17.90 -13.43
CA ARG A 116 -5.02 17.85 -14.80
C ARG A 116 -5.93 17.08 -15.76
N THR A 117 -6.51 15.97 -15.31
CA THR A 117 -7.30 15.08 -16.18
C THR A 117 -8.79 15.36 -16.14
N GLY A 118 -9.27 16.05 -15.10
CA GLY A 118 -10.70 16.21 -14.82
C GLY A 118 -11.36 14.99 -14.18
N ASP A 119 -10.60 13.92 -13.92
CA ASP A 119 -11.09 12.76 -13.17
C ASP A 119 -11.21 13.13 -11.67
N PRO A 120 -12.14 12.52 -10.92
CA PRO A 120 -12.13 12.64 -9.46
C PRO A 120 -10.89 11.94 -8.87
N VAL A 121 -10.44 12.39 -7.70
CA VAL A 121 -9.33 11.75 -6.95
C VAL A 121 -9.63 10.26 -6.71
N VAL A 122 -10.84 9.96 -6.25
CA VAL A 122 -11.41 8.61 -6.22
C VAL A 122 -12.84 8.71 -6.73
N PRO A 123 -13.24 7.95 -7.76
CA PRO A 123 -14.63 7.94 -8.22
C PRO A 123 -15.59 7.47 -7.13
N GLU A 124 -16.78 8.07 -7.09
CA GLU A 124 -17.83 7.68 -6.14
C GLU A 124 -18.19 6.20 -6.30
N GLY A 125 -18.37 5.50 -5.16
CA GLY A 125 -18.65 4.06 -5.14
C GLY A 125 -17.41 3.16 -5.37
N LEU A 126 -16.24 3.73 -5.62
CA LEU A 126 -14.98 2.98 -5.74
C LEU A 126 -14.03 3.24 -4.56
N LEU A 127 -13.09 2.32 -4.40
CA LEU A 127 -11.93 2.47 -3.52
C LEU A 127 -10.68 2.89 -4.32
N PRO A 128 -9.67 3.52 -3.68
CA PRO A 128 -8.44 3.92 -4.35
C PRO A 128 -7.72 2.69 -4.90
N SER A 129 -7.71 2.54 -6.22
CA SER A 129 -7.26 1.33 -6.91
C SER A 129 -6.89 1.64 -8.36
N PHE A 130 -6.50 0.61 -9.12
CA PHE A 130 -6.20 0.71 -10.55
C PHE A 130 -7.31 1.32 -11.41
N ARG A 131 -8.53 1.43 -10.90
CA ARG A 131 -9.67 2.05 -11.59
C ARG A 131 -9.65 3.59 -11.52
N CYS A 132 -8.80 4.18 -10.70
CA CYS A 132 -8.65 5.64 -10.63
C CYS A 132 -7.89 6.19 -11.85
N PHE A 133 -8.17 7.44 -12.20
CA PHE A 133 -7.57 8.19 -13.32
C PHE A 133 -7.61 7.46 -14.68
N PRO A 134 -8.79 7.04 -15.18
CA PRO A 134 -8.88 6.43 -16.51
C PRO A 134 -8.39 7.37 -17.61
N SER A 135 -8.62 8.68 -17.48
CA SER A 135 -8.26 9.68 -18.49
C SER A 135 -6.75 9.96 -18.54
N ALA A 136 -5.98 9.53 -17.52
CA ALA A 136 -4.53 9.59 -17.54
C ALA A 136 -3.87 8.47 -18.37
N LYS A 137 -4.62 7.41 -18.70
CA LYS A 137 -4.10 6.19 -19.34
C LYS A 137 -4.44 6.15 -20.82
N GLN A 138 -3.57 5.55 -21.60
CA GLN A 138 -3.83 5.26 -23.02
C GLN A 138 -3.84 3.74 -23.21
N GLY A 139 -4.97 3.20 -23.69
CA GLY A 139 -5.13 1.75 -23.88
C GLY A 139 -4.98 0.94 -22.58
N GLY A 140 -5.28 1.54 -21.42
CA GLY A 140 -5.10 0.92 -20.10
C GLY A 140 -3.68 1.00 -19.53
N SER A 141 -2.73 1.61 -20.25
CA SER A 141 -1.34 1.78 -19.81
C SER A 141 -1.05 3.22 -19.37
N TRP A 142 -0.30 3.37 -18.27
CA TRP A 142 0.18 4.67 -17.81
C TRP A 142 1.25 5.23 -18.76
N PRO A 143 1.36 6.56 -18.89
CA PRO A 143 2.53 7.20 -19.52
C PRO A 143 3.79 6.87 -18.71
N LEU A 144 4.92 6.55 -19.36
CA LEU A 144 6.22 6.29 -18.72
C LEU A 144 6.70 7.42 -17.81
N ARG A 145 6.23 8.64 -18.08
CA ARG A 145 6.51 9.81 -17.25
C ARG A 145 5.95 9.65 -15.84
N ILE A 146 4.83 8.95 -15.66
CA ILE A 146 4.18 8.74 -14.36
C ILE A 146 4.50 7.33 -13.87
N THR A 147 5.07 7.22 -12.68
CA THR A 147 5.13 5.97 -11.93
C THR A 147 3.86 5.91 -11.08
N PRO A 148 2.90 5.04 -11.43
CA PRO A 148 1.67 4.88 -10.65
C PRO A 148 1.96 4.20 -9.30
N PRO A 149 0.98 4.20 -8.38
CA PRO A 149 1.16 3.56 -7.08
C PRO A 149 1.28 2.04 -7.22
N THR A 150 1.89 1.41 -6.22
CA THR A 150 1.87 -0.05 -6.09
C THR A 150 0.66 -0.53 -5.29
N GLU A 151 0.22 -1.75 -5.58
CA GLU A 151 -0.89 -2.43 -4.90
C GLU A 151 -0.43 -3.07 -3.59
N GLY A 152 -1.28 -3.04 -2.56
CA GLY A 152 -1.07 -3.83 -1.33
C GLY A 152 -0.03 -3.29 -0.36
N SER A 153 0.59 -2.14 -0.61
CA SER A 153 1.50 -1.47 0.35
C SER A 153 1.57 0.03 0.07
N LEU A 154 1.85 0.84 1.10
CA LEU A 154 2.36 2.19 0.88
C LEU A 154 3.82 2.14 0.39
N ASP A 155 4.27 3.20 -0.26
CA ASP A 155 5.70 3.45 -0.42
C ASP A 155 6.36 3.71 0.95
N ARG A 156 7.65 3.40 1.04
CA ARG A 156 8.44 3.45 2.27
C ARG A 156 8.32 4.79 3.00
N GLU A 157 8.41 5.88 2.25
CA GLU A 157 8.37 7.24 2.77
C GLU A 157 7.01 7.54 3.40
N SER A 158 5.91 7.19 2.71
CA SER A 158 4.56 7.37 3.27
C SER A 158 4.30 6.43 4.45
N TRP A 159 4.84 5.20 4.45
CA TRP A 159 4.77 4.29 5.60
C TRP A 159 5.44 4.89 6.83
N HIS A 160 6.69 5.36 6.73
CA HIS A 160 7.39 5.96 7.87
C HIS A 160 6.67 7.20 8.38
N ARG A 161 6.20 8.07 7.49
CA ARG A 161 5.42 9.25 7.89
C ARG A 161 4.11 8.88 8.57
N LEU A 162 3.42 7.85 8.10
CA LEU A 162 2.23 7.33 8.76
C LEU A 162 2.54 6.82 10.18
N ILE A 163 3.63 6.08 10.37
CA ILE A 163 4.06 5.62 11.71
C ILE A 163 4.37 6.81 12.63
N GLU A 164 4.98 7.88 12.14
CA GLU A 164 5.21 9.10 12.94
C GLU A 164 3.90 9.74 13.39
N VAL A 165 2.91 9.87 12.49
CA VAL A 165 1.59 10.42 12.83
C VAL A 165 0.88 9.52 13.84
N LEU A 166 0.86 8.20 13.62
CA LEU A 166 0.28 7.25 14.58
C LEU A 166 0.97 7.33 15.94
N THR A 167 2.30 7.48 15.97
CA THR A 167 3.08 7.64 17.20
C THR A 167 2.65 8.88 17.96
N ALA A 168 2.50 10.02 17.28
CA ALA A 168 2.09 11.28 17.91
C ALA A 168 0.66 11.24 18.50
N HIS A 169 -0.19 10.36 17.97
CA HIS A 169 -1.60 10.25 18.34
C HIS A 169 -1.96 8.97 19.13
N SER A 170 -0.96 8.16 19.50
CA SER A 170 -1.18 6.95 20.30
C SER A 170 -0.92 7.20 21.80
N PRO A 171 -1.68 6.57 22.72
CA PRO A 171 -1.62 6.87 24.15
C PRO A 171 -0.23 6.75 24.80
N ALA A 172 0.60 5.81 24.34
CA ALA A 172 1.95 5.58 24.87
C ALA A 172 3.04 6.00 23.87
N GLY A 173 2.69 6.79 22.85
CA GLY A 173 3.61 7.22 21.80
C GLY A 173 4.35 6.04 21.14
N PRO A 174 5.70 6.07 21.07
CA PRO A 174 6.46 4.97 20.47
C PRO A 174 6.38 3.68 21.29
N GLY A 175 6.02 3.75 22.57
CA GLY A 175 5.86 2.60 23.45
C GLY A 175 4.55 1.84 23.27
N THR A 176 3.62 2.35 22.45
CA THR A 176 2.28 1.78 22.22
C THR A 176 2.38 0.33 21.75
N PRO A 177 1.82 -0.65 22.49
CA PRO A 177 1.76 -2.03 22.04
C PRO A 177 0.90 -2.14 20.78
N CYS A 178 1.41 -2.85 19.78
CA CYS A 178 0.76 -2.99 18.49
C CYS A 178 0.85 -4.41 17.98
N LEU A 179 -0.08 -4.77 17.11
CA LEU A 179 -0.07 -6.02 16.37
C LEU A 179 -0.09 -5.74 14.88
N ALA A 180 0.71 -6.50 14.13
CA ALA A 180 0.86 -6.42 12.69
C ALA A 180 0.43 -7.75 12.07
N TYR A 181 -0.60 -7.71 11.23
CA TYR A 181 -1.08 -8.86 10.46
C TYR A 181 -0.61 -8.77 9.02
N TYR A 182 -0.19 -9.91 8.49
CA TYR A 182 0.11 -10.08 7.07
C TYR A 182 -0.88 -11.05 6.45
N SER A 183 -1.56 -10.58 5.39
CA SER A 183 -2.45 -11.40 4.57
C SER A 183 -1.70 -12.61 4.01
N PRO A 184 -2.34 -13.79 3.94
CA PRO A 184 -1.72 -14.97 3.35
C PRO A 184 -1.32 -14.73 1.88
N LEU A 185 -2.03 -13.88 1.13
CA LEU A 185 -1.68 -13.54 -0.25
C LEU A 185 -0.31 -12.85 -0.38
N MET A 186 0.17 -12.22 0.70
CA MET A 186 1.45 -11.51 0.74
C MET A 186 2.62 -12.41 1.19
N LEU A 187 2.34 -13.61 1.70
CA LEU A 187 3.33 -14.53 2.25
C LEU A 187 3.88 -15.47 1.18
N ARG A 188 5.18 -15.78 1.26
CA ARG A 188 5.82 -16.77 0.38
C ARG A 188 5.27 -18.18 0.55
N ASN A 189 4.86 -18.53 1.77
CA ASN A 189 4.29 -19.83 2.10
C ASN A 189 3.03 -19.59 2.97
N PRO A 190 1.86 -19.39 2.34
CA PRO A 190 0.65 -19.02 3.05
C PRO A 190 0.10 -20.17 3.90
N ASP A 191 -0.25 -19.85 5.15
CA ASP A 191 -1.18 -20.63 5.97
C ASP A 191 -2.49 -19.85 6.05
N PHE A 192 -3.51 -20.35 5.34
CA PHE A 192 -4.84 -19.71 5.30
C PHE A 192 -5.65 -19.96 6.58
N GLU A 193 -5.28 -20.96 7.38
CA GLU A 193 -5.99 -21.31 8.61
C GLU A 193 -5.48 -20.47 9.79
N ASN A 194 -4.17 -20.19 9.82
CA ASN A 194 -3.51 -19.46 10.90
C ASN A 194 -3.03 -18.06 10.47
N PRO A 195 -3.71 -16.98 10.91
CA PRO A 195 -3.28 -15.60 10.70
C PRO A 195 -1.85 -15.37 11.13
N TYR A 196 -1.06 -14.84 10.20
CA TYR A 196 0.30 -14.47 10.48
C TYR A 196 0.33 -13.10 11.17
N VAL A 197 0.39 -13.11 12.50
CA VAL A 197 0.37 -11.91 13.34
C VAL A 197 1.67 -11.81 14.12
N ARG A 198 2.24 -10.59 14.17
CA ARG A 198 3.39 -10.24 15.00
C ARG A 198 2.99 -9.17 16.01
N ALA A 199 3.55 -9.20 17.21
CA ALA A 199 3.31 -8.20 18.25
C ALA A 199 4.59 -7.44 18.56
N GLY A 200 4.50 -6.12 18.76
CA GLY A 200 5.66 -5.26 18.99
C GLY A 200 5.25 -3.88 19.48
N ARG A 201 6.15 -2.90 19.33
CA ARG A 201 5.92 -1.51 19.72
C ARG A 201 5.84 -0.61 18.50
N LEU A 202 4.95 0.38 18.55
CA LEU A 202 4.74 1.31 17.44
C LEU A 202 6.02 2.02 16.98
N GLY A 203 6.93 2.36 17.91
CA GLY A 203 8.22 2.99 17.59
C GLY A 203 9.14 2.12 16.73
N ASP A 204 8.94 0.81 16.73
CA ASP A 204 9.69 -0.16 15.92
C ASP A 204 8.93 -0.55 14.63
N ALA A 205 7.77 0.06 14.36
CA ALA A 205 6.92 -0.33 13.21
C ALA A 205 7.50 0.09 11.86
N GLY A 206 8.44 1.04 11.83
CA GLY A 206 9.21 1.36 10.62
C GLY A 206 9.90 0.11 10.04
N ASP A 207 10.49 -0.71 10.90
CA ASP A 207 11.24 -1.91 10.51
C ASP A 207 10.36 -2.97 9.86
N LEU A 208 9.05 -2.98 10.14
CA LEU A 208 8.10 -3.92 9.50
C LEU A 208 8.05 -3.74 7.98
N TYR A 209 8.40 -2.54 7.49
CA TYR A 209 8.50 -2.29 6.06
C TYR A 209 9.58 -3.15 5.42
N ASP A 210 10.72 -3.38 6.09
CA ASP A 210 11.85 -4.14 5.55
C ASP A 210 11.89 -5.59 6.01
N ASN A 211 10.77 -6.12 6.51
CA ASN A 211 10.68 -7.51 6.91
C ASN A 211 11.14 -8.42 5.74
N PRO A 212 12.21 -9.21 5.90
CA PRO A 212 12.76 -10.04 4.83
C PRO A 212 11.86 -11.23 4.48
N GLU A 213 10.96 -11.63 5.38
CA GLU A 213 10.07 -12.77 5.20
C GLU A 213 8.88 -12.46 4.26
N VAL A 214 8.54 -11.18 4.08
CA VAL A 214 7.34 -10.74 3.34
C VAL A 214 7.72 -9.66 2.33
N ALA A 215 7.09 -9.65 1.15
CA ALA A 215 7.38 -8.66 0.09
C ALA A 215 6.57 -7.35 0.22
N PHE A 216 5.74 -7.24 1.25
CA PHE A 216 4.74 -6.19 1.47
C PHE A 216 4.94 -5.56 2.86
N SER A 217 4.40 -4.35 3.05
CA SER A 217 4.14 -3.84 4.40
C SER A 217 3.03 -4.67 5.08
N PRO A 218 2.87 -4.60 6.41
CA PRO A 218 1.72 -5.23 7.07
C PRO A 218 0.39 -4.85 6.39
N THR A 219 -0.46 -5.86 6.17
CA THR A 219 -1.81 -5.68 5.64
C THR A 219 -2.67 -4.93 6.64
N ASN A 220 -2.57 -5.29 7.93
CA ASN A 220 -3.15 -4.52 9.02
C ASN A 220 -2.09 -4.23 10.09
N LEU A 221 -2.23 -3.08 10.73
CA LEU A 221 -1.52 -2.73 11.97
C LEU A 221 -2.55 -2.07 12.89
N TRP A 222 -2.59 -2.44 14.17
CA TRP A 222 -3.49 -1.82 15.14
C TRP A 222 -2.84 -1.71 16.50
N ALA A 223 -3.25 -0.69 17.26
CA ALA A 223 -2.92 -0.61 18.68
C ALA A 223 -3.63 -1.73 19.45
N GLU A 224 -2.95 -2.35 20.41
CA GLU A 224 -3.51 -3.48 21.18
C GLU A 224 -4.81 -3.13 21.92
N ASP A 225 -4.95 -1.86 22.34
CA ASP A 225 -6.17 -1.30 22.94
C ASP A 225 -7.31 -1.04 21.94
N ARG A 226 -7.07 -1.30 20.64
CA ARG A 226 -7.99 -1.12 19.51
C ARG A 226 -8.45 0.32 19.32
N SER A 227 -7.69 1.29 19.82
CA SER A 227 -8.00 2.72 19.65
C SER A 227 -7.92 3.16 18.18
N TRP A 228 -7.09 2.51 17.38
CA TRP A 228 -7.01 2.69 15.94
C TRP A 228 -6.57 1.39 15.24
N VAL A 229 -6.87 1.30 13.95
CA VAL A 229 -6.45 0.21 13.06
C VAL A 229 -6.25 0.76 11.65
N LEU A 230 -5.22 0.26 10.96
CA LEU A 230 -5.05 0.48 9.53
C LEU A 230 -5.24 -0.80 8.74
N CYS A 231 -5.62 -0.66 7.47
CA CYS A 231 -5.69 -1.74 6.49
C CYS A 231 -5.21 -1.26 5.13
N THR A 232 -4.26 -1.99 4.54
CA THR A 232 -3.93 -1.88 3.11
C THR A 232 -4.37 -3.17 2.45
N ASP A 233 -5.51 -3.12 1.77
CA ASP A 233 -5.99 -4.27 1.02
C ASP A 233 -5.05 -4.57 -0.14
N TYR A 234 -4.89 -5.87 -0.44
CA TYR A 234 -3.99 -6.39 -1.47
C TYR A 234 -4.15 -5.72 -2.84
N ASP A 235 -5.38 -5.38 -3.26
CA ASP A 235 -5.66 -4.83 -4.60
C ASP A 235 -5.74 -3.28 -4.62
N LEU A 236 -5.52 -2.63 -3.47
CA LEU A 236 -5.70 -1.18 -3.33
C LEU A 236 -4.41 -0.39 -3.41
N TRP A 237 -4.55 0.86 -3.85
CA TRP A 237 -3.50 1.88 -3.92
C TRP A 237 -3.56 2.85 -2.74
N ALA A 238 -4.11 2.42 -1.61
CA ALA A 238 -4.24 3.23 -0.41
C ALA A 238 -4.39 2.38 0.84
N THR A 239 -4.06 2.98 1.96
CA THR A 239 -4.25 2.44 3.30
C THR A 239 -5.38 3.17 3.99
N LYS A 240 -6.41 2.45 4.41
CA LYS A 240 -7.42 3.01 5.30
C LYS A 240 -6.86 3.07 6.71
N VAL A 241 -7.03 4.21 7.38
CA VAL A 241 -6.73 4.39 8.81
C VAL A 241 -8.01 4.79 9.51
N ALA A 242 -8.44 3.94 10.44
CA ALA A 242 -9.64 4.09 11.26
C ALA A 242 -9.20 4.39 12.71
N GLY A 243 -9.77 5.43 13.32
CA GLY A 243 -9.36 5.87 14.64
C GLY A 243 -10.02 7.17 15.12
N PRO A 244 -9.51 7.77 16.20
CA PRO A 244 -10.06 8.99 16.78
C PRO A 244 -10.01 10.16 15.78
N ALA A 245 -11.02 11.03 15.81
CA ALA A 245 -11.09 12.20 14.94
C ALA A 245 -9.81 13.08 14.96
N PRO A 246 -9.10 13.27 16.08
CA PRO A 246 -7.82 13.98 16.07
C PRO A 246 -6.73 13.30 15.21
N LEU A 247 -6.65 11.97 15.22
CA LEU A 247 -5.72 11.21 14.37
C LEU A 247 -6.09 11.41 12.89
N VAL A 248 -7.36 11.24 12.55
CA VAL A 248 -7.84 11.40 11.16
C VAL A 248 -7.65 12.83 10.66
N GLY A 249 -7.92 13.82 11.51
CA GLY A 249 -7.64 15.22 11.21
C GLY A 249 -6.17 15.49 10.92
N ALA A 250 -5.26 14.87 11.67
CA ALA A 250 -3.82 14.98 11.42
C ALA A 250 -3.40 14.37 10.09
N LEU A 251 -3.93 13.19 9.72
CA LEU A 251 -3.65 12.56 8.43
C LEU A 251 -4.09 13.42 7.24
N LEU A 252 -5.27 14.05 7.34
CA LEU A 252 -5.82 14.91 6.28
C LEU A 252 -5.06 16.24 6.14
N ALA A 253 -4.44 16.71 7.22
CA ALA A 253 -3.67 17.95 7.25
C ALA A 253 -2.17 17.74 6.99
N ASP A 254 -1.73 16.50 6.86
CA ASP A 254 -0.31 16.18 6.74
C ASP A 254 0.24 16.66 5.38
N PRO A 255 1.38 17.37 5.37
CA PRO A 255 1.93 17.92 4.14
C PRO A 255 2.79 16.92 3.37
N GLU A 256 3.06 15.71 3.88
CA GLU A 256 3.95 14.71 3.26
C GLU A 256 3.15 13.53 2.70
N ILE A 257 2.18 13.01 3.46
CA ILE A 257 1.20 12.05 2.95
C ILE A 257 -0.01 12.76 2.35
N GLU A 258 -0.73 12.09 1.45
CA GLU A 258 -1.98 12.60 0.91
C GLU A 258 -3.10 11.71 1.40
N ALA A 259 -4.12 12.29 2.04
CA ALA A 259 -5.23 11.53 2.58
C ALA A 259 -6.57 12.16 2.20
N VAL A 260 -7.60 11.30 2.08
CA VAL A 260 -8.97 11.73 1.76
C VAL A 260 -9.97 10.99 2.63
N ARG A 261 -11.12 11.64 2.90
CA ARG A 261 -12.31 10.94 3.39
C ARG A 261 -13.12 10.44 2.19
N LEU A 262 -13.65 9.23 2.29
CA LEU A 262 -14.52 8.63 1.29
C LEU A 262 -15.87 8.28 1.95
N PRO A 263 -16.90 9.15 1.86
CA PRO A 263 -18.17 8.97 2.56
C PRO A 263 -18.94 7.68 2.18
N TRP A 264 -18.70 7.14 0.99
CA TRP A 264 -19.32 5.91 0.48
C TRP A 264 -18.51 4.64 0.79
N ALA A 265 -17.32 4.77 1.40
CA ALA A 265 -16.44 3.67 1.76
C ALA A 265 -16.31 3.59 3.30
N PRO A 266 -17.39 3.15 3.98
CA PRO A 266 -17.45 3.09 5.43
C PRO A 266 -16.39 2.15 5.99
#